data_AF-A0A6N7EXY1-F1
#
_entry.id   AF-A0A6N7EXY1-F1
#
_cell.length_a   1.000
_cell.length_b   1.000
_cell.length_c   1.000
_cell.angle_alpha   90.00
_cell.angle_beta   90.00
_cell.angle_gamma   90.00
#
_symmetry.space_group_name_H-M   'P 1'
#
loop_
_entity.id
_entity.type
_entity.pdbx_description
1 polymer ?
#
loop_
_entity_poly.entity_id
_entity_poly.type
_entity_poly.pdbx_seq_one_letter_code
_entity_poly.pdbx_strand_id
1 'polypeptide(L)'
;MGKVYQRQFDPKDKNSSLALIAKHIPKGSRVLDIGCGVGELGRYLKEVKDCYVVGIEYSQESIQIATQKLDKAVMLDLNKDRLESNLFDVQATEFDVIVIADVLEHIYSPERVLESAKSLLSDSGKLLISIPNAGYVGALIGLYDDSWHYREEGILDRTHIRFYTQKTIAALLDETGFQQQICDRVSRDLLDSEFTQRIDSQADAVRNWLLAKPEGSTYQFIIEARPNTQTVNWTKAEPAPPMSIQHIVKLYWQPNNESEFTESNTQLQRGMMGEINRLSFDLPTDQLAKWRIDFADRKGVYFIKNLRVYQTDGELLWSCTQSPYTTALHEAVTDSQDSLPMRVLANSAQAFLLMKPEHPIATVQDHLRIVIEISSPISELNTAFYDAVPISAYREMCEQYASTKNQLENNCQRIQSLEKKIIAMQQQVNAHQRQEKQWDVERQQYKTDINRIHQSASWRYTVPIRNFIRYIRRSS
;
A
#
# COMPACT_ATOMS: atom_id res chain seq x y z
N MET A 1 -24.17 -30.91 -14.79
CA MET A 1 -24.46 -29.72 -15.62
C MET A 1 -23.20 -28.87 -15.59
N GLY A 2 -22.47 -28.82 -16.71
CA GLY A 2 -21.23 -28.04 -16.80
C GLY A 2 -21.59 -26.56 -16.88
N LYS A 3 -20.94 -25.73 -16.07
CA LYS A 3 -21.18 -24.28 -16.08
C LYS A 3 -20.62 -23.70 -17.38
N VAL A 4 -21.42 -22.96 -18.15
CA VAL A 4 -20.92 -22.21 -19.32
C VAL A 4 -20.10 -21.03 -18.82
N TYR A 5 -18.77 -21.14 -18.92
CA TYR A 5 -17.89 -20.03 -18.61
C TYR A 5 -17.91 -19.02 -19.76
N GLN A 6 -18.60 -17.90 -19.56
CA GLN A 6 -18.50 -16.73 -20.44
C GLN A 6 -17.37 -15.82 -19.94
N ARG A 7 -16.13 -16.11 -20.33
CA ARG A 7 -15.02 -15.18 -20.11
C ARG A 7 -15.20 -13.97 -21.03
N GLN A 8 -15.27 -12.75 -20.49
CA GLN A 8 -15.17 -11.54 -21.30
C GLN A 8 -13.77 -11.44 -21.87
N PHE A 9 -13.64 -11.38 -23.19
CA PHE A 9 -12.37 -11.21 -23.88
C PHE A 9 -12.09 -9.72 -24.11
N ASP A 10 -11.10 -9.18 -23.41
CA ASP A 10 -10.51 -7.88 -23.72
C ASP A 10 -9.08 -8.07 -24.27
N PRO A 11 -8.82 -7.77 -25.57
CA PRO A 11 -7.48 -7.89 -26.14
C PRO A 11 -6.45 -6.94 -25.52
N LYS A 12 -6.87 -5.94 -24.73
CA LYS A 12 -5.99 -5.01 -24.02
C LYS A 12 -5.63 -5.48 -22.62
N ASP A 13 -6.31 -6.50 -22.10
CA ASP A 13 -6.02 -7.04 -20.76
C ASP A 13 -4.69 -7.81 -20.78
N LYS A 14 -3.65 -7.18 -20.25
CA LYS A 14 -2.30 -7.76 -20.18
C LYS A 14 -2.19 -8.92 -19.18
N ASN A 15 -3.20 -9.14 -18.35
CA ASN A 15 -3.25 -10.22 -17.37
C ASN A 15 -4.22 -11.34 -17.79
N SER A 16 -4.77 -11.28 -19.01
CA SER A 16 -5.59 -12.34 -19.58
C SER A 16 -4.74 -13.29 -20.43
N SER A 17 -4.80 -14.59 -20.12
CA SER A 17 -4.10 -15.63 -20.89
C SER A 17 -4.50 -15.61 -22.37
N LEU A 18 -5.80 -15.45 -22.67
CA LEU A 18 -6.31 -15.38 -24.04
C LEU A 18 -5.81 -14.15 -24.80
N ALA A 19 -5.73 -12.99 -24.15
CA ALA A 19 -5.21 -11.78 -24.78
C ALA A 19 -3.71 -11.90 -25.10
N LEU A 20 -2.93 -12.49 -24.18
CA LEU A 20 -1.51 -12.80 -24.39
C LEU A 20 -1.30 -13.82 -25.50
N ILE A 21 -2.10 -14.91 -25.54
CA ILE A 21 -2.09 -15.86 -26.66
C ILE A 21 -2.39 -15.15 -27.97
N ALA A 22 -3.46 -14.36 -28.01
CA ALA A 22 -3.90 -13.67 -29.22
C ALA A 22 -2.78 -12.81 -29.80
N LYS A 23 -1.98 -12.10 -28.97
CA LYS A 23 -0.82 -11.30 -29.41
C LYS A 23 0.19 -12.10 -30.25
N HIS A 24 0.39 -13.38 -29.95
CA HIS A 24 1.36 -14.25 -30.63
C HIS A 24 0.83 -14.95 -31.90
N ILE A 25 -0.45 -14.75 -32.23
CA ILE A 25 -1.08 -15.31 -33.43
C ILE A 25 -0.94 -14.32 -34.61
N PRO A 26 -0.27 -14.69 -35.71
CA PRO A 26 -0.19 -13.86 -36.90
C PRO A 26 -1.57 -13.60 -37.53
N LYS A 27 -1.69 -12.51 -38.28
CA LYS A 27 -2.91 -12.25 -39.08
C LYS A 27 -3.00 -13.24 -40.24
N GLY A 28 -4.21 -13.61 -40.64
CA GLY A 28 -4.45 -14.52 -41.76
C GLY A 28 -4.12 -15.99 -41.47
N SER A 29 -3.82 -16.35 -40.22
CA SER A 29 -3.43 -17.72 -39.86
C SER A 29 -4.63 -18.68 -39.86
N ARG A 30 -4.35 -19.94 -40.16
CA ARG A 30 -5.25 -21.07 -39.88
C ARG A 30 -5.03 -21.54 -38.45
N VAL A 31 -6.05 -21.42 -37.62
CA VAL A 31 -5.96 -21.66 -36.17
C VAL A 31 -6.87 -22.83 -35.76
N LEU A 32 -6.31 -23.80 -35.03
CA LEU A 32 -7.09 -24.77 -34.27
C LEU A 32 -7.11 -24.33 -32.80
N ASP A 33 -8.29 -24.06 -32.26
CA ASP A 33 -8.48 -23.67 -30.86
C ASP A 33 -9.00 -24.89 -30.07
N ILE A 34 -8.11 -25.58 -29.37
CA ILE A 34 -8.43 -26.76 -28.57
C ILE A 34 -8.91 -26.30 -27.20
N GLY A 35 -10.14 -26.65 -26.84
CA GLY A 35 -10.82 -26.11 -25.65
C GLY A 35 -11.39 -24.71 -25.90
N CYS A 36 -12.03 -24.49 -27.06
CA CYS A 36 -12.43 -23.15 -27.49
C CYS A 36 -13.54 -22.51 -26.64
N GLY A 37 -14.17 -23.27 -25.72
CA GLY A 37 -15.27 -22.79 -24.89
C GLY A 37 -16.41 -22.23 -25.75
N VAL A 38 -16.87 -21.03 -25.42
CA VAL A 38 -17.92 -20.32 -26.18
C VAL A 38 -17.39 -19.56 -27.41
N GLY A 39 -16.10 -19.71 -27.77
CA GLY A 39 -15.49 -19.20 -29.00
C GLY A 39 -15.09 -17.72 -29.00
N GLU A 40 -14.86 -17.07 -27.84
CA GLU A 40 -14.50 -15.63 -27.81
C GLU A 40 -13.13 -15.33 -28.44
N LEU A 41 -12.09 -16.13 -28.12
CA LEU A 41 -10.78 -15.96 -28.74
C LEU A 41 -10.89 -16.13 -30.26
N GLY A 42 -11.50 -17.22 -30.71
CA GLY A 42 -11.67 -17.50 -32.13
C GLY A 42 -12.49 -16.44 -32.86
N ARG A 43 -13.54 -15.87 -32.24
CA ARG A 43 -14.29 -14.73 -32.81
C ARG A 43 -13.38 -13.53 -33.03
N TYR A 44 -12.57 -13.15 -32.04
CA TYR A 44 -11.61 -12.04 -32.18
C TYR A 44 -10.59 -12.31 -33.28
N LEU A 45 -10.02 -13.52 -33.34
CA LEU A 45 -9.05 -13.89 -34.37
C LEU A 45 -9.66 -13.83 -35.77
N LYS A 46 -10.90 -14.27 -35.94
CA LYS A 46 -11.63 -14.18 -37.20
C LYS A 46 -11.95 -12.74 -37.60
N GLU A 47 -12.60 -11.98 -36.72
CA GLU A 47 -13.09 -10.63 -37.03
C GLU A 47 -11.99 -9.57 -37.14
N VAL A 48 -10.93 -9.68 -36.32
CA VAL A 48 -9.89 -8.64 -36.19
C VAL A 48 -8.58 -9.03 -36.86
N LYS A 49 -8.25 -10.33 -36.88
CA LYS A 49 -7.00 -10.84 -37.45
C LYS A 49 -7.18 -11.58 -38.78
N ASP A 50 -8.41 -11.68 -39.28
CA ASP A 50 -8.73 -12.35 -40.56
C ASP A 50 -8.25 -13.82 -40.57
N CYS A 51 -8.27 -14.47 -39.40
CA CYS A 51 -7.86 -15.86 -39.26
C CYS A 51 -9.02 -16.81 -39.60
N TYR A 52 -8.68 -18.00 -40.11
CA TYR A 52 -9.62 -19.11 -40.24
C TYR A 52 -9.55 -19.97 -38.96
N VAL A 53 -10.65 -20.09 -38.22
CA VAL A 53 -10.64 -20.71 -36.88
C VAL A 53 -11.53 -21.95 -36.81
N VAL A 54 -10.91 -23.06 -36.43
CA VAL A 54 -11.59 -24.31 -36.07
C VAL A 54 -11.52 -24.48 -34.55
N GLY A 55 -12.67 -24.65 -33.88
CA GLY A 55 -12.73 -24.89 -32.44
C GLY A 55 -13.02 -26.35 -32.08
N ILE A 56 -12.41 -26.84 -31.01
CA ILE A 56 -12.74 -28.12 -30.36
C ILE A 56 -13.26 -27.84 -28.95
N GLU A 57 -14.40 -28.41 -28.57
CA GLU A 57 -14.98 -28.25 -27.23
C GLU A 57 -15.76 -29.51 -26.85
N TYR A 58 -15.73 -29.94 -25.59
CA TYR A 58 -16.48 -31.14 -25.16
C TYR A 58 -17.89 -30.80 -24.67
N SER A 59 -18.10 -29.56 -24.21
CA SER A 59 -19.38 -29.08 -23.68
C SER A 59 -20.40 -28.81 -24.78
N GLN A 60 -21.51 -29.55 -24.73
CA GLN A 60 -22.64 -29.41 -25.65
C GLN A 60 -23.25 -27.98 -25.65
N GLU A 61 -23.24 -27.29 -24.51
CA GLU A 61 -23.77 -25.94 -24.38
C GLU A 61 -22.80 -24.91 -24.99
N SER A 62 -21.51 -25.04 -24.71
CA SER A 62 -20.47 -24.15 -25.23
C SER A 62 -20.33 -24.26 -26.74
N ILE A 63 -20.34 -25.48 -27.28
CA ILE A 63 -20.17 -25.73 -28.72
C ILE A 63 -21.32 -25.17 -29.57
N GLN A 64 -22.54 -25.15 -29.04
CA GLN A 64 -23.70 -24.53 -29.71
C GLN A 64 -23.50 -23.04 -29.93
N ILE A 65 -22.85 -22.36 -28.98
CA ILE A 65 -22.51 -20.94 -29.07
C ILE A 65 -21.30 -20.75 -29.98
N ALA A 66 -20.25 -21.56 -29.83
CA ALA A 66 -19.02 -21.46 -30.62
C ALA A 66 -19.27 -21.64 -32.12
N THR A 67 -20.19 -22.54 -32.50
CA THR A 67 -20.55 -22.77 -33.92
C THR A 67 -21.11 -21.52 -34.61
N GLN A 68 -21.65 -20.57 -33.85
CA GLN A 68 -22.16 -19.30 -34.40
C GLN A 68 -21.06 -18.25 -34.61
N LYS A 69 -19.88 -18.44 -34.00
CA LYS A 69 -18.78 -17.47 -33.98
C LYS A 69 -17.57 -17.91 -34.80
N LEU A 70 -17.32 -19.20 -34.88
CA LEU A 70 -16.14 -19.78 -35.53
C LEU A 70 -16.44 -20.22 -36.97
N ASP A 71 -15.41 -20.52 -37.76
CA ASP A 71 -15.61 -21.06 -39.11
C ASP A 71 -16.07 -22.51 -39.08
N LYS A 72 -15.55 -23.27 -38.12
CA LYS A 72 -16.00 -24.62 -37.78
C LYS A 72 -15.84 -24.83 -36.29
N ALA A 73 -16.75 -25.57 -35.67
CA ALA A 73 -16.60 -26.00 -34.29
C ALA A 73 -17.04 -27.47 -34.20
N VAL A 74 -16.26 -28.30 -33.51
CA VAL A 74 -16.48 -29.74 -33.39
C VAL A 74 -16.58 -30.11 -31.92
N MET A 75 -17.63 -30.86 -31.57
CA MET A 75 -17.77 -31.40 -30.22
C MET A 75 -16.89 -32.65 -30.08
N LEU A 76 -15.93 -32.64 -29.14
CA LEU A 76 -15.00 -33.76 -28.94
C LEU A 76 -14.54 -33.87 -27.49
N ASP A 77 -14.50 -35.09 -26.95
CA ASP A 77 -13.93 -35.38 -25.62
C ASP A 77 -12.50 -35.90 -25.77
N LEU A 78 -11.52 -35.05 -25.50
CA LEU A 78 -10.09 -35.36 -25.66
C LEU A 78 -9.58 -36.47 -24.73
N ASN A 79 -10.34 -36.83 -23.68
CA ASN A 79 -9.99 -37.97 -22.82
C ASN A 79 -10.43 -39.32 -23.42
N LYS A 80 -11.33 -39.31 -24.41
CA LYS A 80 -11.86 -40.53 -25.05
C LYS A 80 -11.41 -40.65 -26.50
N ASP A 81 -11.44 -39.53 -27.22
CA ASP A 81 -11.30 -39.49 -28.67
C ASP A 81 -9.93 -38.94 -29.09
N ARG A 82 -9.60 -39.12 -30.38
CA ARG A 82 -8.39 -38.55 -31.00
C ARG A 82 -8.77 -37.40 -31.94
N LEU A 83 -7.97 -36.32 -31.93
CA LEU A 83 -8.21 -35.14 -32.77
C LEU A 83 -8.17 -35.51 -34.26
N GLU A 84 -7.14 -36.23 -34.69
CA GLU A 84 -6.93 -36.63 -36.08
C GLU A 84 -8.07 -37.52 -36.61
N SER A 85 -8.73 -38.27 -35.71
CA SER A 85 -9.84 -39.17 -36.08
C SER A 85 -11.20 -38.47 -36.19
N ASN A 86 -11.30 -37.19 -35.84
CA ASN A 86 -12.58 -36.46 -35.86
C ASN A 86 -12.51 -35.18 -36.71
N LEU A 87 -11.33 -34.92 -37.29
CA LEU A 87 -11.09 -33.81 -38.21
C LEU A 87 -10.96 -34.27 -39.67
N PHE A 88 -11.41 -35.48 -40.01
CA PHE A 88 -11.29 -36.06 -41.36
C PHE A 88 -11.91 -35.21 -42.49
N ASP A 89 -12.99 -34.46 -42.22
CA ASP A 89 -13.61 -33.54 -43.20
C ASP A 89 -12.83 -32.23 -43.37
N VAL A 90 -11.80 -32.00 -42.56
CA VAL A 90 -10.85 -30.90 -42.71
C VAL A 90 -9.70 -31.40 -43.61
N GLN A 91 -10.08 -31.87 -44.81
CA GLN A 91 -9.34 -32.80 -45.70
C GLN A 91 -7.96 -32.37 -46.25
N ALA A 92 -7.30 -31.33 -45.74
CA ALA A 92 -6.00 -30.90 -46.27
C ALA A 92 -5.13 -30.07 -45.30
N THR A 93 -5.46 -29.96 -44.01
CA THR A 93 -5.06 -28.77 -43.24
C THR A 93 -4.03 -29.05 -42.17
N GLU A 94 -2.82 -28.71 -42.55
CA GLU A 94 -1.77 -28.18 -41.70
C GLU A 94 -2.20 -26.83 -41.07
N PHE A 95 -2.31 -26.75 -39.73
CA PHE A 95 -2.60 -25.51 -39.01
C PHE A 95 -1.32 -24.71 -38.76
N ASP A 96 -1.38 -23.40 -38.99
CA ASP A 96 -0.25 -22.50 -38.69
C ASP A 96 -0.07 -22.33 -37.18
N VAL A 97 -1.18 -22.30 -36.45
CA VAL A 97 -1.19 -22.19 -35.00
C VAL A 97 -2.23 -23.13 -34.41
N ILE A 98 -1.82 -23.91 -33.41
CA ILE A 98 -2.76 -24.64 -32.55
C ILE A 98 -2.69 -24.03 -31.16
N VAL A 99 -3.83 -23.61 -30.63
CA VAL A 99 -3.98 -23.06 -29.28
C VAL A 99 -4.47 -24.16 -28.35
N ILE A 100 -3.81 -24.30 -27.20
CA ILE A 100 -4.20 -25.21 -26.12
C ILE A 100 -4.21 -24.38 -24.83
N ALA A 101 -5.31 -23.67 -24.61
CA ALA A 101 -5.44 -22.70 -23.53
C ALA A 101 -6.27 -23.28 -22.38
N ASP A 102 -5.66 -23.48 -21.21
CA ASP A 102 -6.34 -24.02 -20.03
C ASP A 102 -6.98 -25.42 -20.30
N VAL A 103 -6.23 -26.32 -20.93
CA VAL A 103 -6.72 -27.67 -21.30
C VAL A 103 -5.89 -28.80 -20.69
N LEU A 104 -4.56 -28.78 -20.82
CA LEU A 104 -3.71 -29.94 -20.50
C LEU A 104 -3.78 -30.37 -19.03
N GLU A 105 -4.13 -29.47 -18.13
CA GLU A 105 -4.36 -29.70 -16.71
C GLU A 105 -5.63 -30.52 -16.41
N HIS A 106 -6.56 -30.59 -17.37
CA HIS A 106 -7.80 -31.36 -17.31
C HIS A 106 -7.72 -32.72 -18.06
N ILE A 107 -6.59 -33.03 -18.69
CA ILE A 107 -6.42 -34.22 -19.55
C ILE A 107 -5.62 -35.32 -18.84
N TYR A 108 -6.11 -36.57 -18.91
CA TYR A 108 -5.44 -37.72 -18.30
C TYR A 108 -4.13 -38.08 -19.02
N SER A 109 -4.11 -38.00 -20.34
CA SER A 109 -2.98 -38.32 -21.23
C SER A 109 -2.64 -37.12 -22.12
N PRO A 110 -2.07 -36.04 -21.57
CA PRO A 110 -1.74 -34.83 -22.33
C PRO A 110 -0.76 -35.10 -23.49
N GLU A 111 0.09 -36.12 -23.36
CA GLU A 111 1.03 -36.57 -24.40
C GLU A 111 0.30 -36.90 -25.69
N ARG A 112 -0.83 -37.62 -25.60
CA ARG A 112 -1.64 -37.98 -26.77
C ARG A 112 -2.21 -36.75 -27.47
N VAL A 113 -2.65 -35.75 -26.71
CA VAL A 113 -3.17 -34.50 -27.29
C VAL A 113 -2.06 -33.74 -28.01
N LEU A 114 -0.85 -33.70 -27.43
CA LEU A 114 0.33 -33.06 -28.03
C LEU A 114 0.81 -33.79 -29.30
N GLU A 115 0.82 -35.13 -29.29
CA GLU A 115 1.14 -35.96 -30.46
C GLU A 115 0.14 -35.72 -31.61
N SER A 116 -1.16 -35.74 -31.28
CA SER A 116 -2.22 -35.42 -32.24
C SER A 116 -2.07 -33.99 -32.78
N ALA A 117 -1.86 -33.00 -31.91
CA ALA A 117 -1.65 -31.61 -32.32
C ALA A 117 -0.44 -31.47 -33.24
N LYS A 118 0.67 -32.16 -32.95
CA LYS A 118 1.87 -32.20 -33.80
C LYS A 118 1.57 -32.69 -35.21
N SER A 119 0.75 -33.73 -35.35
CA SER A 119 0.36 -34.29 -36.65
C SER A 119 -0.54 -33.38 -37.48
N LEU A 120 -1.17 -32.39 -36.84
CA LEU A 120 -2.09 -31.43 -37.46
C LEU A 120 -1.40 -30.07 -37.75
N LEU A 121 -0.17 -29.86 -37.28
CA LEU A 121 0.57 -28.63 -37.54
C LEU A 121 1.09 -28.57 -38.97
N SER A 122 1.22 -27.35 -39.49
CA SER A 122 2.02 -27.10 -40.68
C SER A 122 3.50 -27.31 -40.46
N ASP A 123 4.25 -27.47 -41.55
CA ASP A 123 5.71 -27.59 -41.52
C ASP A 123 6.37 -26.46 -40.72
N SER A 124 5.80 -25.26 -40.76
CA SER A 124 6.24 -24.08 -40.00
C SER A 124 5.35 -23.71 -38.81
N GLY A 125 4.38 -24.57 -38.50
CA GLY A 125 3.34 -24.31 -37.50
C GLY A 125 3.88 -24.36 -36.08
N LYS A 126 3.11 -23.76 -35.15
CA LYS A 126 3.46 -23.70 -33.73
C LYS A 126 2.27 -24.00 -32.82
N LEU A 127 2.56 -24.45 -31.61
CA LEU A 127 1.61 -24.47 -30.50
C LEU A 127 1.72 -23.17 -29.69
N LEU A 128 0.59 -22.66 -29.23
CA LEU A 128 0.50 -21.69 -28.15
C LEU A 128 -0.28 -22.30 -27.00
N ILE A 129 0.40 -22.46 -25.86
CA ILE A 129 -0.14 -23.16 -24.70
C ILE A 129 -0.25 -22.18 -23.55
N SER A 130 -1.38 -22.17 -22.84
CA SER A 130 -1.47 -21.53 -21.54
C SER A 130 -1.70 -22.57 -20.46
N ILE A 131 -0.88 -22.55 -19.41
CA ILE A 131 -0.89 -23.59 -18.37
C ILE A 131 -0.73 -22.99 -16.96
N PRO A 132 -1.61 -23.32 -15.99
CA PRO A 132 -1.47 -22.87 -14.61
C PRO A 132 -0.14 -23.31 -14.00
N ASN A 133 0.48 -22.42 -13.22
CA ASN A 133 1.74 -22.69 -12.54
C ASN A 133 1.51 -23.18 -11.11
N ALA A 134 1.67 -24.49 -10.87
CA ALA A 134 1.63 -25.07 -9.52
C ALA A 134 2.76 -24.57 -8.60
N GLY A 135 3.80 -23.93 -9.16
CA GLY A 135 4.86 -23.25 -8.43
C GLY A 135 4.52 -21.81 -8.02
N TYR A 136 3.30 -21.32 -8.31
CA TYR A 136 2.84 -20.01 -7.86
C TYR A 136 2.90 -19.90 -6.34
N VAL A 137 3.37 -18.76 -5.83
CA VAL A 137 3.65 -18.59 -4.41
C VAL A 137 2.42 -18.78 -3.53
N GLY A 138 1.22 -18.37 -4.00
CA GLY A 138 -0.03 -18.58 -3.27
C GLY A 138 -0.33 -20.06 -3.04
N ALA A 139 -0.12 -20.91 -4.06
CA ALA A 139 -0.27 -22.35 -3.92
C ALA A 139 0.74 -22.92 -2.93
N LEU A 140 2.01 -22.51 -2.99
CA LEU A 140 3.04 -22.98 -2.07
C LEU A 140 2.76 -22.62 -0.61
N ILE A 141 2.29 -21.38 -0.35
CA ILE A 141 1.88 -20.95 0.99
C ILE A 141 0.66 -21.76 1.44
N GLY A 142 -0.34 -21.91 0.56
CA GLY A 142 -1.52 -22.71 0.86
C GLY A 142 -1.19 -24.15 1.24
N LEU A 143 -0.22 -24.76 0.54
CA LEU A 143 0.29 -26.10 0.86
C LEU A 143 0.99 -26.14 2.22
N TYR A 144 1.84 -25.15 2.49
CA TYR A 144 2.59 -25.07 3.74
C TYR A 144 1.69 -24.85 4.96
N ASP A 145 0.63 -24.05 4.79
CA ASP A 145 -0.35 -23.70 5.82
C ASP A 145 -1.49 -24.73 5.95
N ASP A 146 -1.36 -25.93 5.37
CA ASP A 146 -2.39 -27.00 5.39
C ASP A 146 -3.77 -26.54 4.87
N SER A 147 -3.77 -25.71 3.82
CA SER A 147 -4.97 -25.06 3.29
C SER A 147 -5.17 -25.34 1.79
N TRP A 148 -4.95 -26.60 1.40
CA TRP A 148 -5.02 -27.08 0.02
C TRP A 148 -6.45 -27.42 -0.44
N HIS A 149 -7.27 -26.38 -0.63
CA HIS A 149 -8.68 -26.53 -0.98
C HIS A 149 -8.90 -26.45 -2.50
N TYR A 150 -9.55 -27.47 -3.06
CA TYR A 150 -10.05 -27.42 -4.43
C TYR A 150 -11.20 -26.42 -4.58
N ARG A 151 -11.27 -25.76 -5.74
CA ARG A 151 -12.16 -24.63 -6.02
C ARG A 151 -12.94 -24.87 -7.32
N GLU A 152 -13.82 -23.92 -7.66
CA GLU A 152 -14.54 -23.92 -8.95
C GLU A 152 -13.72 -23.27 -10.09
N GLU A 153 -12.62 -22.59 -9.75
CA GLU A 153 -11.73 -21.91 -10.70
C GLU A 153 -10.36 -21.67 -10.05
N GLY A 154 -9.38 -21.32 -10.87
CA GLY A 154 -8.02 -20.96 -10.45
C GLY A 154 -7.04 -22.13 -10.50
N ILE A 155 -5.88 -22.01 -9.84
CA ILE A 155 -4.81 -23.02 -9.91
C ILE A 155 -5.29 -24.36 -9.33
N LEU A 156 -6.11 -24.33 -8.28
CA LEU A 156 -6.69 -25.50 -7.62
C LEU A 156 -8.14 -25.75 -8.04
N ASP A 157 -8.50 -25.47 -9.30
CA ASP A 157 -9.78 -25.91 -9.85
C ASP A 157 -9.95 -27.43 -9.61
N ARG A 158 -11.12 -27.85 -9.13
CA ARG A 158 -11.44 -29.25 -8.81
C ARG A 158 -11.36 -30.19 -10.01
N THR A 159 -11.39 -29.65 -11.22
CA THR A 159 -11.28 -30.39 -12.47
C THR A 159 -9.83 -30.52 -12.94
N HIS A 160 -8.87 -29.84 -12.29
CA HIS A 160 -7.44 -30.05 -12.54
C HIS A 160 -6.98 -31.39 -11.96
N ILE A 161 -6.51 -32.25 -12.85
CA ILE A 161 -5.97 -33.58 -12.52
C ILE A 161 -4.45 -33.67 -12.77
N ARG A 162 -3.88 -32.66 -13.42
CA ARG A 162 -2.42 -32.50 -13.62
C ARG A 162 -1.98 -31.11 -13.16
N PHE A 163 -0.78 -31.04 -12.61
CA PHE A 163 -0.19 -29.81 -12.08
C PHE A 163 1.21 -29.63 -12.67
N TYR A 164 1.47 -28.46 -13.22
CA TYR A 164 2.74 -28.18 -13.89
C TYR A 164 3.50 -27.03 -13.24
N THR A 165 4.82 -27.17 -13.21
CA THR A 165 5.78 -26.09 -12.98
C THR A 165 6.47 -25.81 -14.31
N GLN A 166 7.23 -24.70 -14.40
CA GLN A 166 8.02 -24.39 -15.59
C GLN A 166 8.85 -25.59 -16.10
N LYS A 167 9.51 -26.33 -15.20
CA LYS A 167 10.36 -27.47 -15.59
C LYS A 167 9.56 -28.67 -16.04
N THR A 168 8.41 -28.95 -15.42
CA THR A 168 7.63 -30.15 -15.73
C THR A 168 6.79 -29.98 -16.99
N ILE A 169 6.30 -28.77 -17.31
CA ILE A 169 5.69 -28.52 -18.63
C ILE A 169 6.74 -28.57 -19.75
N ALA A 170 7.94 -28.02 -19.51
CA ALA A 170 9.04 -28.12 -20.47
C ALA A 170 9.39 -29.58 -20.78
N ALA A 171 9.53 -30.42 -19.74
CA ALA A 171 9.81 -31.84 -19.90
C ALA A 171 8.73 -32.56 -20.72
N LEU A 172 7.44 -32.31 -20.45
CA LEU A 172 6.33 -32.88 -21.22
C LEU A 172 6.42 -32.52 -22.71
N LEU A 173 6.74 -31.26 -23.02
CA LEU A 173 6.89 -30.79 -24.39
C LEU A 173 8.12 -31.41 -25.07
N ASP A 174 9.25 -31.49 -24.37
CA ASP A 174 10.46 -32.12 -24.87
C ASP A 174 10.23 -33.61 -25.19
N GLU A 175 9.57 -34.35 -24.28
CA GLU A 175 9.24 -35.77 -24.44
C GLU A 175 8.30 -36.05 -25.62
N THR A 176 7.41 -35.11 -25.93
CA THR A 176 6.51 -35.17 -27.10
C THR A 176 7.13 -34.59 -28.37
N GLY A 177 8.43 -34.25 -28.31
CA GLY A 177 9.24 -33.84 -29.44
C GLY A 177 8.98 -32.41 -29.91
N PHE A 178 8.70 -31.52 -28.96
CA PHE A 178 8.67 -30.08 -29.15
C PHE A 178 9.87 -29.42 -28.47
N GLN A 179 10.30 -28.31 -29.03
CA GLN A 179 11.17 -27.32 -28.40
C GLN A 179 10.27 -26.17 -27.98
N GLN A 180 10.57 -25.55 -26.85
CA GLN A 180 9.65 -24.60 -26.25
C GLN A 180 10.36 -23.40 -25.63
N GLN A 181 9.62 -22.29 -25.58
CA GLN A 181 10.00 -21.11 -24.84
C GLN A 181 8.76 -20.44 -24.22
N ILE A 182 8.89 -19.98 -22.97
CA ILE A 182 7.93 -19.04 -22.37
C ILE A 182 8.00 -17.72 -23.14
N CYS A 183 6.90 -17.37 -23.82
CA CYS A 183 6.80 -16.15 -24.62
C CYS A 183 6.05 -15.01 -23.90
N ASP A 184 5.23 -15.33 -22.90
CA ASP A 184 4.55 -14.36 -22.03
C ASP A 184 4.14 -15.02 -20.69
N ARG A 185 3.72 -14.22 -19.72
CA ARG A 185 3.31 -14.67 -18.38
C ARG A 185 2.09 -13.90 -17.90
N VAL A 186 1.12 -14.62 -17.34
CA VAL A 186 0.11 -13.97 -16.50
C VAL A 186 0.71 -13.79 -15.12
N SER A 187 0.98 -12.54 -14.75
CA SER A 187 1.42 -12.19 -13.40
C SER A 187 0.21 -11.86 -12.55
N ARG A 188 0.15 -12.40 -11.33
CA ARG A 188 -0.94 -12.11 -10.38
C ARG A 188 -0.36 -11.84 -9.01
N ASP A 189 -0.66 -10.66 -8.46
CA ASP A 189 -0.34 -10.36 -7.07
C ASP A 189 -1.13 -11.29 -6.15
N LEU A 190 -0.54 -11.68 -5.01
CA LEU A 190 -1.20 -12.52 -4.03
C LEU A 190 -2.56 -11.96 -3.59
N LEU A 191 -2.65 -10.63 -3.44
CA LEU A 191 -3.88 -9.93 -3.04
C LEU A 191 -5.00 -10.04 -4.09
N ASP A 192 -4.64 -10.29 -5.35
CA ASP A 192 -5.57 -10.47 -6.48
C ASP A 192 -5.82 -11.95 -6.80
N SER A 193 -5.24 -12.85 -6.00
CA SER A 193 -5.36 -14.30 -6.19
C SER A 193 -6.40 -14.90 -5.25
N GLU A 194 -6.77 -16.15 -5.54
CA GLU A 194 -7.65 -16.95 -4.71
C GLU A 194 -7.02 -17.36 -3.36
N PHE A 195 -5.71 -17.18 -3.21
CA PHE A 195 -4.95 -17.50 -2.01
C PHE A 195 -4.95 -16.31 -1.05
N THR A 196 -5.66 -16.45 0.05
CA THR A 196 -5.84 -15.39 1.06
C THR A 196 -4.76 -15.39 2.14
N GLN A 197 -3.91 -16.41 2.15
CA GLN A 197 -2.80 -16.56 3.09
C GLN A 197 -1.77 -15.46 2.85
N ARG A 198 -1.29 -14.85 3.94
CA ARG A 198 -0.29 -13.79 3.82
C ARG A 198 1.10 -14.39 3.85
N ILE A 199 1.91 -14.07 2.85
CA ILE A 199 3.33 -14.44 2.86
C ILE A 199 4.08 -13.84 4.06
N ASP A 200 3.60 -12.72 4.60
CA ASP A 200 4.24 -12.00 5.71
C ASP A 200 3.96 -12.60 7.09
N SER A 201 3.00 -13.53 7.21
CA SER A 201 2.84 -14.30 8.46
C SER A 201 3.85 -15.45 8.58
N GLN A 202 4.60 -15.72 7.50
CA GLN A 202 5.63 -16.75 7.49
C GLN A 202 6.93 -16.24 8.13
N ALA A 203 7.73 -17.17 8.65
CA ALA A 203 9.07 -16.85 9.17
C ALA A 203 9.93 -16.15 8.09
N ASP A 204 10.75 -15.19 8.49
CA ASP A 204 11.57 -14.36 7.57
C ASP A 204 12.35 -15.17 6.54
N ALA A 205 12.96 -16.29 6.95
CA ALA A 205 13.69 -17.18 6.05
C ALA A 205 12.78 -17.80 4.97
N VAL A 206 11.56 -18.22 5.34
CA VAL A 206 10.58 -18.80 4.42
C VAL A 206 10.04 -17.73 3.48
N ARG A 207 9.63 -16.58 4.02
CA ARG A 207 9.16 -15.43 3.24
C ARG A 207 10.20 -15.00 2.20
N ASN A 208 11.43 -14.77 2.63
CA ASN A 208 12.52 -14.32 1.74
C ASN A 208 12.83 -15.36 0.66
N TRP A 209 12.80 -16.65 1.00
CA TRP A 209 12.99 -17.71 0.01
C TRP A 209 11.85 -17.80 -1.01
N LEU A 210 10.59 -17.62 -0.57
CA LEU A 210 9.42 -17.58 -1.45
C LEU A 210 9.45 -16.36 -2.37
N LEU A 211 9.87 -15.18 -1.87
CA LEU A 211 10.03 -13.97 -2.67
C LEU A 211 11.14 -14.08 -3.70
N ALA A 212 12.21 -14.81 -3.37
CA ALA A 212 13.34 -15.04 -4.26
C ALA A 212 13.07 -16.11 -5.34
N LYS A 213 11.91 -16.79 -5.30
CA LYS A 213 11.61 -17.84 -6.28
C LYS A 213 11.46 -17.25 -7.69
N PRO A 214 12.21 -17.78 -8.67
CA PRO A 214 11.89 -17.54 -10.08
C PRO A 214 10.45 -17.98 -10.36
N GLU A 215 9.72 -17.19 -11.15
CA GLU A 215 8.33 -17.46 -11.53
C GLU A 215 7.32 -17.46 -10.36
N GLY A 216 7.71 -17.04 -9.14
CA GLY A 216 6.84 -17.09 -7.97
C GLY A 216 5.55 -16.27 -8.10
N SER A 217 5.59 -15.15 -8.83
CA SER A 217 4.44 -14.29 -9.15
C SER A 217 3.72 -14.69 -10.44
N THR A 218 4.26 -15.67 -11.17
CA THR A 218 3.68 -16.14 -12.43
C THR A 218 2.57 -17.12 -12.12
N TYR A 219 1.34 -16.66 -12.36
CA TYR A 219 0.12 -17.43 -12.16
C TYR A 219 -0.05 -18.48 -13.27
N GLN A 220 0.29 -18.09 -14.49
CA GLN A 220 0.14 -18.91 -15.68
C GLN A 220 1.26 -18.64 -16.68
N PHE A 221 1.79 -19.68 -17.30
CA PHE A 221 2.76 -19.56 -18.38
C PHE A 221 2.04 -19.48 -19.72
N ILE A 222 2.52 -18.63 -20.62
CA ILE A 222 2.20 -18.67 -22.05
C ILE A 222 3.43 -19.17 -22.79
N ILE A 223 3.31 -20.32 -23.45
CA ILE A 223 4.41 -21.06 -24.03
C ILE A 223 4.20 -21.15 -25.54
N GLU A 224 5.22 -20.78 -26.30
CA GLU A 224 5.33 -21.14 -27.71
C GLU A 224 6.13 -22.43 -27.80
N ALA A 225 5.55 -23.45 -28.45
CA ALA A 225 6.22 -24.72 -28.69
C ALA A 225 6.20 -25.06 -30.18
N ARG A 226 7.32 -25.57 -30.70
CA ARG A 226 7.47 -25.93 -32.11
C ARG A 226 8.06 -27.33 -32.23
N PRO A 227 7.70 -28.12 -33.25
CA PRO A 227 8.33 -29.41 -33.50
C PRO A 227 9.86 -29.31 -33.49
N ASN A 228 10.54 -30.29 -32.88
CA ASN A 228 12.02 -30.35 -32.84
C ASN A 228 12.68 -30.47 -34.22
N THR A 229 11.90 -30.80 -35.26
CA THR A 229 12.35 -30.83 -36.65
C THR A 229 12.51 -29.42 -37.25
N GLN A 230 11.85 -28.40 -36.69
CA GLN A 230 12.00 -27.02 -37.15
C GLN A 230 13.29 -26.39 -36.60
N THR A 231 13.96 -25.55 -37.39
CA THR A 231 15.06 -24.73 -36.88
C THR A 231 14.51 -23.41 -36.37
N VAL A 232 14.67 -23.14 -35.07
CA VAL A 232 14.12 -21.94 -34.42
C VAL A 232 15.23 -21.21 -33.68
N ASN A 233 15.38 -19.91 -33.97
CA ASN A 233 16.26 -19.04 -33.20
C ASN A 233 15.45 -18.37 -32.10
N TRP A 234 15.50 -18.95 -30.91
CA TRP A 234 14.83 -18.41 -29.73
C TRP A 234 15.53 -17.13 -29.26
N THR A 235 14.79 -16.03 -29.20
CA THR A 235 15.25 -14.84 -28.48
C THR A 235 15.27 -15.20 -27.00
N LYS A 236 16.32 -14.86 -26.25
CA LYS A 236 16.39 -15.14 -24.81
C LYS A 236 15.12 -14.63 -24.11
N ALA A 237 14.41 -15.51 -23.40
CA ALA A 237 13.22 -15.12 -22.64
C ALA A 237 13.60 -14.07 -21.60
N GLU A 238 12.79 -13.02 -21.49
CA GLU A 238 12.90 -12.10 -20.37
C GLU A 238 12.65 -12.87 -19.06
N PRO A 239 13.46 -12.65 -18.01
CA PRO A 239 13.22 -13.25 -16.72
C PRO A 239 11.88 -12.79 -16.17
N ALA A 240 11.24 -13.62 -15.35
CA ALA A 240 10.07 -13.16 -14.60
C ALA A 240 10.44 -11.93 -13.76
N PRO A 241 9.55 -10.92 -13.68
CA PRO A 241 9.79 -9.79 -12.80
C PRO A 241 9.91 -10.30 -11.35
N PRO A 242 10.78 -9.68 -10.54
CA PRO A 242 10.87 -10.02 -9.13
C PRO A 242 9.51 -9.86 -8.48
N MET A 243 9.19 -10.77 -7.56
CA MET A 243 7.94 -10.68 -6.81
C MET A 243 7.99 -9.46 -5.89
N SER A 244 7.03 -8.58 -6.04
CA SER A 244 6.74 -7.55 -5.06
C SER A 244 5.55 -7.95 -4.22
N ILE A 245 5.61 -7.67 -2.92
CA ILE A 245 4.45 -7.77 -2.05
C ILE A 245 3.86 -6.37 -1.95
N GLN A 246 2.55 -6.29 -2.11
CA GLN A 246 1.82 -5.05 -1.92
C GLN A 246 1.11 -5.02 -0.56
N HIS A 247 0.82 -3.82 -0.09
CA HIS A 247 -0.11 -3.56 0.99
C HIS A 247 -1.16 -2.57 0.52
N ILE A 248 -2.34 -2.65 1.12
CA ILE A 248 -3.48 -1.84 0.73
C ILE A 248 -3.74 -0.74 1.76
N VAL A 249 -4.02 0.46 1.28
CA VAL A 249 -4.60 1.53 2.06
C VAL A 249 -5.93 1.89 1.42
N LYS A 250 -7.00 1.83 2.20
CA LYS A 250 -8.33 2.27 1.76
C LYS A 250 -8.69 3.59 2.38
N LEU A 251 -9.37 4.42 1.62
CA LEU A 251 -10.02 5.62 2.11
C LEU A 251 -11.52 5.45 1.95
N TYR A 252 -12.28 5.76 3.01
CA TYR A 252 -13.73 5.80 3.00
C TYR A 252 -14.20 7.23 3.26
N TRP A 253 -15.27 7.63 2.58
CA TRP A 253 -15.97 8.87 2.90
C TRP A 253 -17.45 8.60 3.18
N GLN A 254 -18.02 9.45 4.03
CA GLN A 254 -19.42 9.42 4.41
C GLN A 254 -20.10 10.70 3.91
N PRO A 255 -21.03 10.60 2.96
CA PRO A 255 -21.94 11.68 2.59
C PRO A 255 -22.84 12.14 3.75
N ASN A 256 -23.29 13.39 3.76
CA ASN A 256 -24.15 13.95 4.83
C ASN A 256 -25.52 13.28 4.94
N ASN A 257 -25.99 12.64 3.86
CA ASN A 257 -27.26 11.92 3.81
C ASN A 257 -27.15 10.44 4.22
N GLU A 258 -25.94 9.93 4.49
CA GLU A 258 -25.70 8.56 4.94
C GLU A 258 -25.30 8.53 6.42
N SER A 259 -25.68 7.47 7.15
CA SER A 259 -25.35 7.30 8.57
C SER A 259 -24.08 6.50 8.82
N GLU A 260 -23.64 5.69 7.85
CA GLU A 260 -22.51 4.74 7.97
C GLU A 260 -21.58 4.81 6.75
N PHE A 261 -20.36 4.27 6.89
CA PHE A 261 -19.44 4.10 5.76
C PHE A 261 -19.85 2.88 4.92
N THR A 262 -19.74 2.99 3.60
CA THR A 262 -20.14 1.95 2.64
C THR A 262 -19.01 1.63 1.66
N GLU A 263 -18.97 0.40 1.12
CA GLU A 263 -17.98 0.01 0.09
C GLU A 263 -18.21 0.73 -1.25
N SER A 264 -19.39 1.33 -1.48
CA SER A 264 -19.63 2.19 -2.64
C SER A 264 -18.88 3.52 -2.56
N ASN A 265 -18.52 3.97 -1.35
CA ASN A 265 -17.87 5.25 -1.09
C ASN A 265 -16.42 5.02 -0.61
N THR A 266 -15.64 4.29 -1.41
CA THR A 266 -14.25 3.96 -1.09
C THR A 266 -13.29 4.16 -2.27
N GLN A 267 -12.04 4.43 -1.96
CA GLN A 267 -10.92 4.35 -2.89
C GLN A 267 -9.81 3.50 -2.30
N LEU A 268 -9.25 2.62 -3.12
CA LEU A 268 -8.18 1.71 -2.76
C LEU A 268 -6.90 2.14 -3.45
N GLN A 269 -5.83 2.29 -2.68
CA GLN A 269 -4.48 2.48 -3.19
C GLN A 269 -3.58 1.35 -2.73
N ARG A 270 -2.60 1.00 -3.56
CA ARG A 270 -1.62 -0.06 -3.28
C ARG A 270 -0.24 0.53 -3.08
N GLY A 271 0.42 0.13 -2.00
CA GLY A 271 1.82 0.43 -1.74
C GLY A 271 2.69 -0.82 -1.85
N MET A 272 3.99 -0.62 -2.04
CA MET A 272 5.01 -1.66 -2.08
C MET A 272 5.54 -1.94 -0.67
N MET A 273 5.77 -3.21 -0.36
CA MET A 273 6.40 -3.64 0.88
C MET A 273 7.88 -3.23 0.94
N GLY A 274 8.35 -2.77 2.10
CA GLY A 274 9.72 -2.32 2.32
C GLY A 274 9.99 -0.85 1.96
N GLU A 275 9.01 -0.13 1.41
CA GLU A 275 9.15 1.25 0.96
C GLU A 275 8.26 2.23 1.76
N ILE A 276 8.59 3.53 1.66
CA ILE A 276 7.66 4.61 2.01
C ILE A 276 6.85 4.92 0.76
N ASN A 277 5.54 4.71 0.86
CA ASN A 277 4.59 4.82 -0.23
C ASN A 277 3.90 6.18 -0.18
N ARG A 278 3.91 6.91 -1.30
CA ARG A 278 3.14 8.14 -1.47
C ARG A 278 1.84 7.81 -2.21
N LEU A 279 0.74 7.69 -1.47
CA LEU A 279 -0.56 7.30 -1.99
C LEU A 279 -1.49 8.52 -2.05
N SER A 280 -2.28 8.63 -3.12
CA SER A 280 -3.18 9.75 -3.37
C SER A 280 -4.61 9.27 -3.52
N PHE A 281 -5.56 10.00 -2.92
CA PHE A 281 -6.99 9.72 -2.97
C PHE A 281 -7.72 11.01 -3.35
N ASP A 282 -8.70 10.91 -4.25
CA ASP A 282 -9.47 12.07 -4.69
C ASP A 282 -10.91 11.95 -4.14
N LEU A 283 -11.32 12.81 -3.21
CA LEU A 283 -12.63 12.75 -2.59
C LEU A 283 -13.61 13.71 -3.27
N PRO A 284 -14.88 13.31 -3.44
CA PRO A 284 -15.95 14.26 -3.74
C PRO A 284 -16.19 15.21 -2.55
N THR A 285 -16.37 16.51 -2.82
CA THR A 285 -16.60 17.51 -1.77
C THR A 285 -18.07 17.78 -1.49
N ASP A 286 -18.97 17.39 -2.39
CA ASP A 286 -20.40 17.57 -2.21
C ASP A 286 -20.88 16.73 -1.02
N GLN A 287 -21.19 17.44 0.07
CA GLN A 287 -21.78 16.86 1.28
C GLN A 287 -20.88 15.88 2.06
N LEU A 288 -19.56 16.11 2.16
CA LEU A 288 -18.68 15.28 2.99
C LEU A 288 -18.91 15.51 4.49
N ALA A 289 -19.43 14.51 5.22
CA ALA A 289 -19.62 14.56 6.68
C ALA A 289 -18.37 14.13 7.44
N LYS A 290 -17.82 12.97 7.05
CA LYS A 290 -16.65 12.32 7.68
C LYS A 290 -15.87 11.54 6.65
N TRP A 291 -14.61 11.29 6.95
CA TRP A 291 -13.79 10.36 6.19
C TRP A 291 -12.87 9.59 7.12
N ARG A 292 -12.45 8.40 6.70
CA ARG A 292 -11.48 7.61 7.43
C ARG A 292 -10.47 6.98 6.48
N ILE A 293 -9.25 6.79 6.97
CA ILE A 293 -8.21 6.05 6.28
C ILE A 293 -8.04 4.73 7.01
N ASP A 294 -8.37 3.65 6.33
CA ASP A 294 -8.05 2.29 6.75
C ASP A 294 -6.63 2.03 6.22
N PHE A 295 -5.65 2.48 7.02
CA PHE A 295 -4.22 2.49 6.67
C PHE A 295 -3.56 1.12 6.86
N ALA A 296 -4.22 0.23 7.60
CA ALA A 296 -3.74 -1.10 7.88
C ALA A 296 -4.58 -2.12 7.14
N ASP A 297 -3.94 -2.91 6.29
CA ASP A 297 -4.53 -4.13 5.74
C ASP A 297 -4.19 -5.37 6.58
N ARG A 298 -3.35 -5.21 7.61
CA ARG A 298 -2.88 -6.26 8.53
C ARG A 298 -2.39 -5.65 9.85
N LYS A 299 -2.20 -6.51 10.85
CA LYS A 299 -1.54 -6.13 12.10
C LYS A 299 -0.06 -5.78 11.84
N GLY A 300 0.43 -4.73 12.48
CA GLY A 300 1.84 -4.32 12.36
C GLY A 300 2.08 -2.87 12.76
N VAL A 301 3.35 -2.44 12.66
CA VAL A 301 3.75 -1.05 12.89
C VAL A 301 3.86 -0.32 11.56
N TYR A 302 3.16 0.81 11.46
CA TYR A 302 3.16 1.70 10.31
C TYR A 302 3.77 3.06 10.68
N PHE A 303 4.45 3.69 9.73
CA PHE A 303 4.99 5.05 9.86
C PHE A 303 4.30 5.96 8.87
N ILE A 304 3.46 6.87 9.36
CA ILE A 304 2.85 7.93 8.57
C ILE A 304 3.75 9.14 8.67
N LYS A 305 4.54 9.36 7.63
CA LYS A 305 5.49 10.48 7.55
C LYS A 305 4.78 11.81 7.36
N ASN A 306 3.81 11.83 6.46
CA ASN A 306 2.99 13.00 6.18
C ASN A 306 1.59 12.55 5.80
N LEU A 307 0.60 13.31 6.24
CA LEU A 307 -0.76 13.25 5.71
C LEU A 307 -1.15 14.68 5.35
N ARG A 308 -1.46 14.92 4.08
CA ARG A 308 -1.74 16.25 3.54
C ARG A 308 -3.05 16.23 2.77
N VAL A 309 -3.80 17.32 2.87
CA VAL A 309 -5.05 17.54 2.14
C VAL A 309 -4.86 18.76 1.27
N TYR A 310 -5.13 18.61 -0.02
CA TYR A 310 -5.02 19.64 -1.03
C TYR A 310 -6.38 19.94 -1.66
N GLN A 311 -6.56 21.17 -2.12
CA GLN A 311 -7.62 21.55 -3.05
C GLN A 311 -7.27 21.12 -4.49
N THR A 312 -8.27 21.06 -5.38
CA THR A 312 -8.12 20.67 -6.80
C THR A 312 -7.05 21.48 -7.55
N ASP A 313 -6.84 22.75 -7.19
CA ASP A 313 -5.82 23.63 -7.78
C ASP A 313 -4.40 23.41 -7.21
N GLY A 314 -4.26 22.54 -6.21
CA GLY A 314 -3.00 22.21 -5.55
C GLY A 314 -2.71 23.01 -4.29
N GLU A 315 -3.61 23.89 -3.82
CA GLU A 315 -3.44 24.59 -2.54
C GLU A 315 -3.45 23.60 -1.36
N LEU A 316 -2.48 23.71 -0.45
CA LEU A 316 -2.40 22.88 0.76
C LEU A 316 -3.38 23.41 1.81
N LEU A 317 -4.47 22.66 2.05
CA LEU A 317 -5.49 23.02 3.03
C LEU A 317 -5.12 22.56 4.45
N TRP A 318 -4.48 21.40 4.58
CA TRP A 318 -4.16 20.81 5.89
C TRP A 318 -2.98 19.83 5.82
N SER A 319 -2.18 19.72 6.90
CA SER A 319 -1.08 18.78 7.04
C SER A 319 -0.90 18.31 8.48
N CYS A 320 -0.65 17.02 8.68
CA CYS A 320 -0.52 16.35 9.98
C CYS A 320 0.87 16.49 10.65
N THR A 321 1.69 17.47 10.25
CA THR A 321 3.13 17.46 10.58
C THR A 321 3.52 17.88 12.00
N GLN A 322 2.66 18.55 12.79
CA GLN A 322 3.01 19.06 14.13
C GLN A 322 1.75 19.21 15.04
N SER A 323 1.78 18.71 16.29
CA SER A 323 0.79 18.91 17.39
C SER A 323 -0.37 17.89 17.52
N PRO A 324 -1.00 17.72 18.71
CA PRO A 324 -1.75 16.53 19.09
C PRO A 324 -3.14 16.58 18.47
N TYR A 325 -3.42 15.71 17.50
CA TYR A 325 -4.70 15.77 16.81
C TYR A 325 -5.76 14.85 17.40
N THR A 326 -6.98 15.39 17.36
CA THR A 326 -8.32 14.86 17.62
C THR A 326 -8.72 13.72 16.66
N THR A 327 -7.80 12.82 16.32
CA THR A 327 -8.12 11.62 15.55
C THR A 327 -8.56 10.52 16.50
N ALA A 328 -9.74 9.94 16.26
CA ALA A 328 -10.11 8.71 16.93
C ALA A 328 -9.42 7.56 16.20
N LEU A 329 -8.42 6.97 16.83
CA LEU A 329 -7.84 5.70 16.39
C LEU A 329 -8.73 4.56 16.88
N HIS A 330 -9.22 3.76 15.95
CA HIS A 330 -9.87 2.50 16.28
C HIS A 330 -8.83 1.38 16.16
N GLU A 331 -8.67 0.60 17.22
CA GLU A 331 -7.71 -0.52 17.30
C GLU A 331 -6.25 -0.15 16.95
N ALA A 332 -5.86 1.09 17.19
CA ALA A 332 -4.49 1.56 17.01
C ALA A 332 -4.02 2.55 18.08
N VAL A 333 -2.70 2.62 18.31
CA VAL A 333 -2.06 3.56 19.25
C VAL A 333 -0.97 4.35 18.54
N THR A 334 -0.89 5.65 18.83
CA THR A 334 0.12 6.55 18.27
C THR A 334 1.24 6.85 19.26
N ASP A 335 2.45 7.00 18.71
CA ASP A 335 3.59 7.64 19.36
C ASP A 335 4.03 8.81 18.47
N SER A 336 3.82 10.04 18.94
CA SER A 336 4.31 11.24 18.26
C SER A 336 5.27 11.98 19.18
N GLN A 337 6.56 11.94 18.86
CA GLN A 337 7.54 12.89 19.38
C GLN A 337 7.65 14.05 18.38
N ASP A 338 7.78 15.28 18.89
CA ASP A 338 7.99 16.47 18.07
C ASP A 338 9.13 16.18 17.05
N SER A 339 8.84 16.34 15.74
CA SER A 339 9.73 16.10 14.57
C SER A 339 9.92 14.67 14.03
N LEU A 340 9.27 13.64 14.58
CA LEU A 340 9.31 12.26 14.02
C LEU A 340 8.02 11.89 13.25
N PRO A 341 8.11 11.01 12.23
CA PRO A 341 6.93 10.47 11.55
C PRO A 341 6.00 9.75 12.55
N MET A 342 4.69 9.91 12.36
CA MET A 342 3.67 9.29 13.22
C MET A 342 3.81 7.78 13.18
N ARG A 343 4.03 7.16 14.34
CA ARG A 343 4.06 5.71 14.47
C ARG A 343 2.67 5.23 14.83
N VAL A 344 2.12 4.30 14.07
CA VAL A 344 0.81 3.73 14.30
C VAL A 344 0.93 2.22 14.45
N LEU A 345 0.65 1.72 15.64
CA LEU A 345 0.54 0.29 15.89
C LEU A 345 -0.89 -0.14 15.57
N ALA A 346 -1.09 -0.86 14.47
CA ALA A 346 -2.38 -1.44 14.10
C ALA A 346 -2.51 -2.84 14.73
N ASN A 347 -3.54 -3.06 15.55
CA ASN A 347 -3.78 -4.36 16.19
C ASN A 347 -4.55 -5.34 15.28
N SER A 348 -5.15 -4.85 14.21
CA SER A 348 -5.90 -5.64 13.23
C SER A 348 -5.90 -4.96 11.86
N ALA A 349 -6.42 -5.65 10.85
CA ALA A 349 -6.70 -5.09 9.53
C ALA A 349 -7.92 -4.12 9.52
N GLN A 350 -8.56 -3.89 10.67
CA GLN A 350 -9.65 -2.94 10.84
C GLN A 350 -9.16 -1.62 11.46
N ALA A 351 -7.85 -1.48 11.70
CA ALA A 351 -7.30 -0.25 12.25
C ALA A 351 -7.45 0.90 11.25
N PHE A 352 -8.10 1.97 11.69
CA PHE A 352 -8.36 3.14 10.86
C PHE A 352 -8.11 4.45 11.61
N LEU A 353 -7.84 5.49 10.83
CA LEU A 353 -7.77 6.88 11.26
C LEU A 353 -9.07 7.57 10.88
N LEU A 354 -9.91 7.89 11.87
CA LEU A 354 -11.10 8.69 11.64
C LEU A 354 -10.75 10.17 11.64
N MET A 355 -11.16 10.86 10.58
CA MET A 355 -10.94 12.28 10.40
C MET A 355 -12.29 12.99 10.37
N LYS A 356 -12.41 14.02 11.22
CA LYS A 356 -13.52 14.96 11.18
C LYS A 356 -13.03 16.26 10.58
N PRO A 357 -13.75 16.88 9.65
CA PRO A 357 -13.43 18.22 9.19
C PRO A 357 -13.73 19.22 10.32
N GLU A 358 -12.79 19.46 11.23
CA GLU A 358 -12.97 20.43 12.33
C GLU A 358 -12.79 21.90 11.87
N HIS A 359 -12.38 22.14 10.62
CA HIS A 359 -12.26 23.45 9.97
C HIS A 359 -12.77 23.39 8.51
N PRO A 360 -13.27 24.49 7.92
CA PRO A 360 -14.23 24.44 6.83
C PRO A 360 -13.59 23.98 5.51
N ILE A 361 -13.63 22.67 5.29
CA ILE A 361 -13.66 22.08 3.94
C ILE A 361 -14.95 22.55 3.18
N ALA A 362 -15.85 23.24 3.88
CA ALA A 362 -17.12 23.77 3.40
C ALA A 362 -17.03 24.80 2.24
N THR A 363 -15.84 25.27 1.85
CA THR A 363 -15.64 26.22 0.72
C THR A 363 -14.97 25.59 -0.49
N VAL A 364 -14.69 24.29 -0.50
CA VAL A 364 -13.98 23.64 -1.60
C VAL A 364 -14.93 23.38 -2.77
N GLN A 365 -14.52 23.82 -3.97
CA GLN A 365 -15.23 23.53 -5.21
C GLN A 365 -14.70 22.21 -5.81
N ASP A 366 -15.63 21.29 -6.02
CA ASP A 366 -15.52 20.00 -6.74
C ASP A 366 -14.86 18.83 -6.00
N HIS A 367 -13.56 18.88 -5.68
CA HIS A 367 -12.83 17.71 -5.15
C HIS A 367 -11.71 18.06 -4.16
N LEU A 368 -11.32 17.09 -3.32
CA LEU A 368 -10.14 17.15 -2.46
C LEU A 368 -9.16 16.08 -2.85
N ARG A 369 -7.87 16.39 -2.78
CA ARG A 369 -6.82 15.38 -2.89
C ARG A 369 -6.17 15.14 -1.54
N ILE A 370 -6.28 13.91 -1.05
CA ILE A 370 -5.59 13.46 0.16
C ILE A 370 -4.34 12.70 -0.27
N VAL A 371 -3.18 13.13 0.23
CA VAL A 371 -1.90 12.47 0.00
C VAL A 371 -1.34 11.97 1.32
N ILE A 372 -1.09 10.67 1.41
CA ILE A 372 -0.45 10.03 2.54
C ILE A 372 0.92 9.50 2.13
N GLU A 373 1.95 9.83 2.91
CA GLU A 373 3.26 9.19 2.85
C GLU A 373 3.34 8.19 4.01
N ILE A 374 3.20 6.90 3.72
CA ILE A 374 3.10 5.83 4.71
C ILE A 374 4.08 4.69 4.41
N SER A 375 4.74 4.15 5.43
CA SER A 375 5.53 2.93 5.27
C SER A 375 4.65 1.73 4.97
N SER A 376 5.23 0.67 4.42
CA SER A 376 4.63 -0.65 4.55
C SER A 376 4.59 -1.12 6.02
N PRO A 377 3.74 -2.10 6.39
CA PRO A 377 3.75 -2.67 7.74
C PRO A 377 5.09 -3.33 8.04
N ILE A 378 5.64 -3.07 9.23
CA ILE A 378 6.73 -3.86 9.79
C ILE A 378 6.11 -5.00 10.60
N SER A 379 6.45 -6.25 10.24
CA SER A 379 5.90 -7.47 10.84
C SER A 379 6.11 -7.55 12.35
N GLU A 380 5.10 -8.05 13.05
CA GLU A 380 5.10 -8.31 14.50
C GLU A 380 6.21 -9.30 14.92
N LEU A 381 6.60 -10.24 14.05
CA LEU A 381 7.70 -11.17 14.35
C LEU A 381 9.08 -10.48 14.50
N ASN A 382 9.25 -9.31 13.89
CA ASN A 382 10.45 -8.47 14.05
C ASN A 382 10.31 -7.45 15.20
N THR A 383 9.23 -7.54 15.99
CA THR A 383 8.93 -6.65 17.12
C THR A 383 9.21 -7.28 18.48
N ALA A 384 10.20 -8.17 18.61
CA ALA A 384 10.63 -8.73 19.91
C ALA A 384 10.90 -7.66 21.00
N PHE A 385 11.11 -6.41 20.61
CA PHE A 385 11.18 -5.25 21.50
C PHE A 385 9.80 -4.81 22.08
N TYR A 386 8.72 -4.96 21.32
CA TYR A 386 7.36 -4.53 21.68
C TYR A 386 6.56 -5.60 22.43
N ASP A 387 6.84 -6.88 22.23
CA ASP A 387 6.25 -7.97 23.06
C ASP A 387 6.60 -7.84 24.55
N ALA A 388 7.70 -7.14 24.87
CA ALA A 388 8.13 -6.89 26.23
C ALA A 388 7.32 -5.81 26.97
N VAL A 389 6.56 -4.97 26.25
CA VAL A 389 5.79 -3.86 26.84
C VAL A 389 4.34 -3.92 26.37
N PRO A 390 3.41 -4.38 27.21
CA PRO A 390 1.98 -4.33 26.91
C PRO A 390 1.56 -2.92 26.48
N ILE A 391 0.73 -2.80 25.45
CA ILE A 391 0.26 -1.50 24.92
C ILE A 391 -0.40 -0.64 26.02
N SER A 392 -1.04 -1.27 27.01
CA SER A 392 -1.58 -0.59 28.19
C SER A 392 -0.49 0.11 29.01
N ALA A 393 0.65 -0.56 29.24
CA ALA A 393 1.80 0.01 29.92
C ALA A 393 2.45 1.12 29.08
N TYR A 394 2.49 0.95 27.75
CA TYR A 394 2.97 2.00 26.85
C TYR A 394 2.08 3.26 26.90
N ARG A 395 0.75 3.08 26.86
CA ARG A 395 -0.23 4.18 26.98
C ARG A 395 -0.07 4.92 28.31
N GLU A 396 0.05 4.18 29.42
CA GLU A 396 0.27 4.76 30.74
C GLU A 396 1.58 5.57 30.78
N MET A 397 2.65 5.07 30.18
CA MET A 397 3.93 5.77 30.08
C MET A 397 3.84 7.06 29.26
N CYS A 398 3.11 7.06 28.14
CA CYS A 398 2.86 8.26 27.34
C CYS A 398 2.04 9.31 28.12
N GLU A 399 1.01 8.90 28.87
CA GLU A 399 0.22 9.79 29.72
C GLU A 399 1.08 10.41 30.84
N GLN A 400 1.93 9.61 31.49
CA GLN A 400 2.89 10.09 32.49
C GLN A 400 3.89 11.08 31.90
N TYR A 401 4.42 10.80 30.70
CA TYR A 401 5.34 11.71 30.01
C TYR A 401 4.67 13.05 29.66
N ALA A 402 3.46 13.03 29.10
CA ALA A 402 2.71 14.24 28.77
C ALA A 402 2.42 15.11 30.02
N SER A 403 2.03 14.47 31.13
CA SER A 403 1.87 15.13 32.43
C SER A 403 3.17 15.79 32.90
N THR A 404 4.28 15.07 32.81
CA THR A 404 5.60 15.57 33.21
C THR A 404 6.07 16.74 32.34
N LYS A 405 5.87 16.66 31.02
CA LYS A 405 6.17 17.75 30.07
C LYS A 405 5.39 19.02 30.42
N ASN A 406 4.08 18.90 30.64
CA ASN A 406 3.23 20.03 31.06
C ASN A 406 3.69 20.64 32.39
N GLN A 407 4.09 19.81 33.37
CA GLN A 407 4.65 20.31 34.63
C GLN A 407 5.97 21.08 34.41
N LEU A 408 6.85 20.59 33.54
CA LEU A 408 8.11 21.24 33.22
C LEU A 408 7.90 22.60 32.54
N GLU A 409 6.98 22.68 31.58
CA GLU A 409 6.62 23.92 30.89
C GLU A 409 6.05 24.97 31.86
N ASN A 410 5.14 24.56 32.75
CA ASN A 410 4.61 25.42 33.82
C ASN A 410 5.72 25.91 34.76
N ASN A 411 6.66 25.03 35.13
CA ASN A 411 7.80 25.41 35.97
C ASN A 411 8.72 26.41 35.26
N CYS A 412 8.96 26.23 33.96
CA CYS A 412 9.76 27.15 33.16
C CYS A 412 9.13 28.55 33.09
N GLN A 413 7.81 28.63 32.84
CA GLN A 413 7.07 29.90 32.88
C GLN A 413 7.15 30.56 34.26
N ARG A 414 7.08 29.75 35.34
CA ARG A 414 7.21 30.25 36.71
C ARG A 414 8.60 30.81 36.99
N ILE A 415 9.66 30.13 36.55
CA ILE A 415 11.05 30.61 36.66
C ILE A 415 11.21 31.94 35.93
N GLN A 416 10.76 32.04 34.67
CA GLN A 416 10.81 33.31 33.91
C GLN A 416 10.07 34.45 34.61
N SER A 417 8.94 34.15 35.26
CA SER A 417 8.21 35.15 36.06
C SER A 417 8.98 35.62 37.29
N LEU A 418 9.72 34.71 37.94
CA LEU A 418 10.55 35.00 39.11
C LEU A 418 11.79 35.80 38.71
N GLU A 419 12.44 35.47 37.59
CA GLU A 419 13.56 36.24 37.06
C GLU A 419 13.17 37.69 36.80
N LYS A 420 12.00 37.94 36.19
CA LYS A 420 11.47 39.30 36.00
C LYS A 420 11.28 40.04 37.32
N LYS A 421 10.78 39.36 38.37
CA LYS A 421 10.62 39.95 39.71
C LYS A 421 11.96 40.26 40.36
N ILE A 422 12.95 39.37 40.25
CA ILE A 422 14.31 39.57 40.78
C ILE A 422 14.95 40.79 40.12
N ILE A 423 14.84 40.92 38.80
CA ILE A 423 15.36 42.09 38.06
C ILE A 423 14.71 43.39 38.56
N ALA A 424 13.39 43.39 38.75
CA ALA A 424 12.67 44.56 39.26
C ALA A 424 13.11 44.92 40.69
N MET A 425 13.29 43.93 41.57
CA MET A 425 13.81 44.15 42.93
C MET A 425 15.24 44.68 42.91
N GLN A 426 16.10 44.16 42.03
CA GLN A 426 17.49 44.64 41.87
C GLN A 426 17.51 46.12 41.48
N GLN A 427 16.60 46.55 40.59
CA GLN A 427 16.46 47.95 40.19
C GLN A 427 16.02 48.84 41.36
N GLN A 428 15.09 48.38 42.20
CA GLN A 428 14.67 49.10 43.41
C GLN A 428 15.81 49.23 44.42
N VAL A 429 16.56 48.16 44.68
CA VAL A 429 17.73 48.19 45.57
C VAL A 429 18.76 49.19 45.05
N ASN A 430 19.07 49.18 43.76
CA ASN A 430 19.99 50.14 43.15
C ASN A 430 19.49 51.59 43.26
N ALA A 431 18.18 51.82 43.14
CA ALA A 431 17.59 53.15 43.33
C ALA A 431 17.74 53.64 44.77
N HIS A 432 17.46 52.79 45.77
CA HIS A 432 17.65 53.11 47.18
C HIS A 432 19.12 53.41 47.52
N GLN A 433 20.06 52.63 46.99
CA GLN A 433 21.50 52.89 47.20
C GLN A 433 21.95 54.23 46.61
N ARG A 434 21.37 54.67 45.48
CA ARG A 434 21.65 56.00 44.91
C ARG A 434 21.10 57.11 45.81
N GLN A 435 19.89 56.93 46.33
CA GLN A 435 19.26 57.88 47.24
C GLN A 435 20.03 58.01 48.56
N GLU A 436 20.52 56.90 49.11
CA GLU A 436 21.36 56.90 50.32
C GLU A 436 22.67 57.67 50.10
N LYS A 437 23.35 57.44 48.97
CA LYS A 437 24.55 58.22 48.60
C LYS A 437 24.26 59.72 48.49
N GLN A 438 23.11 60.09 47.93
CA GLN A 438 22.70 61.49 47.84
C GLN A 438 22.49 62.11 49.23
N TRP A 439 21.78 61.41 50.12
CA TRP A 439 21.59 61.86 51.50
C TRP A 439 22.90 61.96 52.28
N ASP A 440 23.88 61.09 52.01
CA ASP A 440 25.21 61.20 52.62
C ASP A 440 25.95 62.47 52.19
N VAL A 441 25.88 62.82 50.89
CA VAL A 441 26.45 64.07 50.38
C VAL A 441 25.76 65.28 51.03
N GLU A 442 24.42 65.30 51.07
CA GLU A 442 23.66 66.36 51.74
C GLU A 442 24.00 66.47 53.23
N ARG A 443 24.13 65.35 53.95
CA ARG A 443 24.54 65.33 55.35
C ARG A 443 25.94 65.94 55.56
N GLN A 444 26.89 65.66 54.67
CA GLN A 444 28.23 66.26 54.75
C GLN A 444 28.19 67.77 54.45
N GLN A 445 27.36 68.19 53.50
CA GLN A 445 27.14 69.60 53.20
C GLN A 445 26.55 70.34 54.41
N TYR A 446 25.49 69.79 55.01
CA TYR A 446 24.89 70.37 56.22
C TYR A 446 25.87 70.45 57.39
N LYS A 447 26.71 69.44 57.61
CA LYS A 447 27.77 69.50 58.64
C LYS A 447 28.75 70.64 58.37
N THR A 448 29.13 70.83 57.11
CA THR A 448 30.04 71.91 56.69
C THR A 448 29.39 73.28 56.91
N ASP A 449 28.13 73.44 56.54
CA ASP A 449 27.37 74.68 56.72
C ASP A 449 27.13 75.00 58.19
N ILE A 450 26.80 74.01 59.03
CA ILE A 450 26.72 74.16 60.48
C ILE A 450 28.07 74.64 61.03
N ASN A 451 29.19 74.02 60.65
CA ASN A 451 30.51 74.45 61.09
C ASN A 451 30.82 75.90 60.67
N ARG A 452 30.47 76.30 59.44
CA ARG A 452 30.60 77.69 58.98
C ARG A 452 29.76 78.66 59.81
N ILE A 453 28.50 78.33 60.10
CA ILE A 453 27.62 79.13 60.96
C ILE A 453 28.26 79.28 62.35
N HIS A 454 28.74 78.18 62.95
CA HIS A 454 29.38 78.20 64.26
C HIS A 454 30.64 79.07 64.32
N GLN A 455 31.38 79.16 63.21
CA GLN A 455 32.59 79.99 63.09
C GLN A 455 32.30 81.45 62.70
N SER A 456 31.09 81.76 62.24
CA SER A 456 30.71 83.11 61.81
C SER A 456 30.73 84.14 62.95
N ALA A 457 31.08 85.38 62.61
CA ALA A 457 31.13 86.48 63.57
C ALA A 457 29.74 86.77 64.17
N SER A 458 28.68 86.75 63.34
CA SER A 458 27.28 86.93 63.76
C SER A 458 26.83 85.89 64.79
N TRP A 459 27.20 84.61 64.64
CA TRP A 459 26.93 83.60 65.65
C TRP A 459 27.70 83.85 66.94
N ARG A 460 28.98 84.22 66.88
CA ARG A 460 29.79 84.53 68.08
C ARG A 460 29.25 85.74 68.86
N TYR A 461 28.80 86.78 68.17
CA TYR A 461 28.25 87.98 68.82
C TYR A 461 26.89 87.76 69.51
N THR A 462 26.14 86.72 69.14
CA THR A 462 24.86 86.39 69.78
C THR A 462 24.99 85.49 71.02
N VAL A 463 26.21 85.10 71.42
CA VAL A 463 26.45 84.23 72.60
C VAL A 463 25.82 84.77 73.89
N PRO A 464 25.94 86.07 74.24
CA PRO A 464 25.30 86.61 75.45
C PRO A 464 23.78 86.48 75.41
N ILE A 465 23.16 86.80 74.27
CA ILE A 465 21.71 86.70 74.05
C ILE A 465 21.23 85.25 74.15
N ARG A 466 21.98 84.29 73.58
CA ARG A 466 21.64 82.86 73.63
C ARG A 466 21.79 82.27 75.04
N ASN A 467 22.77 82.74 75.82
CA ASN A 467 22.92 82.37 77.21
C ASN A 467 21.79 82.94 78.07
N PHE A 468 21.36 84.19 77.80
CA PHE A 468 20.22 84.81 78.45
C PHE A 468 18.90 84.07 78.14
N ILE A 469 18.64 83.71 76.88
CA ILE A 469 17.45 82.91 76.51
C ILE A 469 17.48 81.51 77.14
N ARG A 470 18.64 80.86 77.22
CA ARG A 470 18.79 79.56 77.92
C ARG A 470 18.57 79.69 79.43
N TYR A 471 18.99 80.79 80.03
CA TYR A 471 18.74 81.09 81.44
C TYR A 471 17.24 81.26 81.68
N ILE A 472 16.54 82.03 80.85
CA ILE A 472 15.07 82.19 80.90
C ILE A 472 14.37 80.83 80.78
N ARG A 473 14.73 80.02 79.79
CA ARG A 473 14.13 78.68 79.57
C ARG A 473 14.44 77.63 80.63
N ARG A 474 15.45 77.85 81.48
CA ARG A 474 15.76 76.99 82.64
C ARG A 474 15.09 77.50 83.91
N SER A 475 14.64 78.74 83.90
CA SER A 475 13.96 79.42 85.02
C SER A 475 12.44 79.41 84.87
N SER A 476 11.94 78.85 83.77
CA SER A 476 10.54 78.56 83.42
C SER A 476 10.42 77.06 83.19
#